data_AF-A0A8T4XGZ3-F1
#
_entry.id   AF-A0A8T4XGZ3-F1
#
_cell.length_a   1.000
_cell.length_b   1.000
_cell.length_c   1.000
_cell.angle_alpha   90.00
_cell.angle_beta   90.00
_cell.angle_gamma   90.00
#
_symmetry.space_group_name_H-M   'P 1'
#
loop_
_entity.id
_entity.type
_entity.pdbx_description
1 polymer ?
#
loop_
_entity_poly.entity_id
_entity_poly.type
_entity_poly.pdbx_seq_one_letter_code
_entity_poly.pdbx_strand_id
1 'polypeptide(L)'
;MFKPGEMKILLALAGAKDGLTFTELKKATGLSSPSLSEYLYNLEKEGVLFREEGKYRLPQVFRPLEKLDNGKRMFKRFLVRIPFFGLEITTIDNTEKRTAAFINFIDFNMAGIKQMLLYFFWDSVFSAFKEAGVVEEGDKKSAEEMLREAIKIGEIANEKLYGHIRDWLIPYLQQLLIAFLMNADLPFKRESLDIKETEKQLFELFSFESIKKQAWYIALEENIKAVREKAKQETKKRQIAERLEKTREKLKQLEEKSEKA
;
A
#
# COMPACT_ATOMS: atom_id res chain seq x y z
N MET A 1 -17.13 -7.60 20.34
CA MET A 1 -18.06 -6.47 20.50
C MET A 1 -17.47 -5.59 21.59
N PHE A 2 -17.17 -4.33 21.32
CA PHE A 2 -16.53 -3.44 22.29
C PHE A 2 -17.45 -3.19 23.48
N LYS A 3 -16.89 -3.18 24.68
CA LYS A 3 -17.62 -2.91 25.91
C LYS A 3 -17.98 -1.42 25.97
N PRO A 4 -19.11 -1.02 26.59
CA PRO A 4 -19.52 0.39 26.69
C PRO A 4 -18.44 1.32 27.28
N GLY A 5 -17.60 0.80 28.18
CA GLY A 5 -16.48 1.56 28.75
C GLY A 5 -15.34 1.83 27.76
N GLU A 6 -15.03 0.88 26.88
CA GLU A 6 -14.04 1.08 25.81
C GLU A 6 -14.51 2.17 24.85
N MET A 7 -15.82 2.19 24.54
CA MET A 7 -16.40 3.22 23.69
C MET A 7 -16.23 4.63 24.28
N LYS A 8 -16.51 4.79 25.58
CA LYS A 8 -16.30 6.07 26.27
C LYS A 8 -14.86 6.56 26.17
N ILE A 9 -13.89 5.65 26.27
CA ILE A 9 -12.46 5.97 26.13
C ILE A 9 -12.16 6.44 24.70
N LEU A 10 -12.62 5.71 23.68
CA LEU A 10 -12.39 6.08 22.28
C LEU A 10 -13.00 7.45 21.94
N LEU A 11 -14.23 7.72 22.38
CA LEU A 11 -14.89 9.01 22.19
C LEU A 11 -14.13 10.16 22.89
N ALA A 12 -13.66 9.94 24.13
CA ALA A 12 -12.86 10.93 24.85
C ALA A 12 -11.52 11.22 24.15
N LEU A 13 -10.85 10.20 23.65
CA LEU A 13 -9.57 10.34 22.94
C LEU A 13 -9.72 10.92 21.53
N ALA A 14 -10.84 10.67 20.85
CA ALA A 14 -11.11 11.24 19.53
C ALA A 14 -11.07 12.77 19.57
N GLY A 15 -11.61 13.40 20.62
CA GLY A 15 -11.57 14.85 20.81
C GLY A 15 -10.23 15.42 21.29
N ALA A 16 -9.26 14.58 21.69
CA ALA A 16 -8.05 14.99 22.40
C ALA A 16 -6.78 14.77 21.56
N LYS A 17 -6.41 15.78 20.76
CA LYS A 17 -5.28 15.71 19.80
C LYS A 17 -3.93 15.33 20.41
N ASP A 18 -3.66 15.68 21.67
CA ASP A 18 -2.39 15.36 22.33
C ASP A 18 -2.50 14.19 23.33
N GLY A 19 -3.60 13.45 23.26
CA GLY A 19 -3.93 12.38 24.19
C GLY A 19 -4.38 12.90 25.56
N LEU A 20 -4.72 11.95 26.43
CA LEU A 20 -5.20 12.20 27.77
C LEU A 20 -4.43 11.31 28.76
N THR A 21 -4.05 11.85 29.91
CA THR A 21 -3.53 11.08 31.04
C THR A 21 -4.62 10.16 31.60
N PHE A 22 -4.20 9.18 32.42
CA PHE A 22 -5.15 8.30 33.12
C PHE A 22 -6.20 9.08 33.92
N THR A 23 -5.78 10.14 34.64
CA THR A 23 -6.67 10.98 35.45
C THR A 23 -7.66 11.77 34.60
N GLU A 24 -7.22 12.31 33.47
CA GLU A 24 -8.09 13.03 32.53
C GLU A 24 -9.11 12.09 31.88
N LEU A 25 -8.68 10.88 31.48
CA LEU A 25 -9.59 9.84 30.96
C LEU A 25 -10.61 9.40 32.00
N LYS A 26 -10.19 9.18 33.24
CA LYS A 26 -11.09 8.85 34.34
C LYS A 26 -12.17 9.92 34.50
N LYS A 27 -11.78 11.19 34.45
CA LYS A 27 -12.72 12.33 34.54
C LYS A 27 -13.65 12.40 33.32
N ALA A 28 -13.12 12.23 32.11
CA ALA A 28 -13.89 12.33 30.87
C ALA A 28 -14.89 11.17 30.68
N THR A 29 -14.52 9.97 31.12
CA THR A 29 -15.32 8.74 30.90
C THR A 29 -16.24 8.40 32.08
N GLY A 30 -15.94 8.91 33.28
CA GLY A 30 -16.63 8.55 34.52
C GLY A 30 -16.40 7.10 34.96
N LEU A 31 -15.40 6.41 34.40
CA LEU A 31 -15.10 5.02 34.73
C LEU A 31 -14.37 4.89 36.07
N SER A 32 -14.57 3.78 36.76
CA SER A 32 -13.79 3.44 37.95
C SER A 32 -12.31 3.20 37.59
N SER A 33 -11.37 3.43 38.53
CA SER A 33 -9.95 3.19 38.23
C SER A 33 -9.68 1.73 37.80
N PRO A 34 -10.23 0.69 38.45
CA PRO A 34 -10.01 -0.69 38.01
C PRO A 34 -10.53 -0.97 36.60
N SER A 35 -11.76 -0.53 36.29
CA SER A 35 -12.36 -0.73 34.96
C SER A 35 -11.60 0.03 33.87
N LEU A 36 -11.19 1.27 34.15
CA LEU A 36 -10.41 2.06 33.20
C LEU A 36 -9.07 1.39 32.91
N SER A 37 -8.36 0.89 33.93
CA SER A 37 -7.10 0.17 33.74
C SER A 37 -7.27 -1.09 32.88
N GLU A 38 -8.33 -1.88 33.12
CA GLU A 38 -8.61 -3.09 32.31
C GLU A 38 -8.86 -2.72 30.84
N TYR A 39 -9.70 -1.72 30.57
CA TYR A 39 -9.99 -1.32 29.19
C TYR A 39 -8.78 -0.72 28.49
N LEU A 40 -8.00 0.14 29.17
CA LEU A 40 -6.79 0.71 28.58
C LEU A 40 -5.77 -0.37 28.25
N TYR A 41 -5.60 -1.37 29.12
CA TYR A 41 -4.72 -2.51 28.85
C TYR A 41 -5.18 -3.30 27.61
N ASN A 42 -6.47 -3.59 27.47
CA ASN A 42 -6.98 -4.32 26.31
C ASN A 42 -6.83 -3.51 25.01
N LEU A 43 -7.22 -2.23 25.04
CA LEU A 43 -7.11 -1.33 23.88
C LEU A 43 -5.66 -1.11 23.45
N GLU A 44 -4.71 -1.03 24.39
CA GLU A 44 -3.28 -0.93 24.11
C GLU A 44 -2.74 -2.23 23.50
N LYS A 45 -3.10 -3.38 24.08
CA LYS A 45 -2.73 -4.71 23.57
C LYS A 45 -3.24 -4.96 22.15
N GLU A 46 -4.44 -4.47 21.84
CA GLU A 46 -5.05 -4.58 20.51
C GLU A 46 -4.52 -3.53 19.51
N GLY A 47 -3.64 -2.61 19.95
CA GLY A 47 -3.08 -1.56 19.10
C GLY A 47 -4.06 -0.45 18.74
N VAL A 48 -5.20 -0.36 19.44
CA VAL A 48 -6.24 0.66 19.24
C VAL A 48 -5.82 2.00 19.85
N LEU A 49 -4.98 1.98 20.87
CA LEU A 49 -4.37 3.16 21.48
C LEU A 49 -2.89 2.94 21.79
N PHE A 50 -2.17 4.03 22.00
CA PHE A 50 -0.76 4.05 22.40
C PHE A 50 -0.56 4.90 23.63
N ARG A 51 0.43 4.53 24.45
CA ARG A 51 0.89 5.33 25.58
C ARG A 51 2.22 5.98 25.27
N GLU A 52 2.28 7.31 25.31
CA GLU A 52 3.51 8.09 25.14
C GLU A 52 3.54 9.22 26.16
N GLU A 53 4.69 9.43 26.82
CA GLU A 53 4.87 10.49 27.83
C GLU A 53 3.78 10.48 28.92
N GLY A 54 3.30 9.29 29.29
CA GLY A 54 2.26 9.12 30.30
C GLY A 54 0.83 9.42 29.84
N LYS A 55 0.62 9.76 28.57
CA LYS A 55 -0.70 10.01 27.95
C LYS A 55 -1.11 8.87 27.03
N TYR A 56 -2.38 8.52 27.09
CA TYR A 56 -3.04 7.61 26.16
C TYR A 56 -3.56 8.42 24.97
N ARG A 57 -3.34 7.93 23.76
CA ARG A 57 -3.79 8.58 22.53
C ARG A 57 -4.17 7.55 21.48
N LEU A 58 -5.09 7.93 20.59
CA LEU A 58 -5.34 7.14 19.38
C LEU A 58 -4.09 7.15 18.49
N PRO A 59 -3.87 6.09 17.67
CA PRO A 59 -2.86 6.08 16.65
C PRO A 59 -2.89 7.40 15.89
N GLN A 60 -1.77 8.12 15.87
CA GLN A 60 -1.67 9.28 14.99
C GLN A 60 -0.99 8.81 13.74
N VAL A 61 -1.65 9.00 12.60
CA VAL A 61 -1.00 8.82 11.32
C VAL A 61 0.10 9.86 11.26
N PHE A 62 1.35 9.44 11.45
CA PHE A 62 2.62 10.19 11.42
C PHE A 62 2.78 11.43 12.35
N ARG A 63 3.89 11.54 13.07
CA ARG A 63 4.50 12.82 13.48
C ARG A 63 6.01 12.72 13.25
N PRO A 64 6.72 13.80 12.89
CA PRO A 64 6.24 15.17 12.63
C PRO A 64 5.53 15.37 11.26
N LEU A 65 4.70 16.42 11.13
CA LEU A 65 3.96 16.81 9.91
C LEU A 65 4.77 17.73 8.98
N GLU A 66 5.77 18.38 9.56
CA GLU A 66 6.56 19.47 8.98
C GLU A 66 7.49 18.95 7.88
N LYS A 67 7.89 17.66 7.98
CA LYS A 67 8.74 16.98 7.00
C LYS A 67 7.99 16.48 5.77
N LEU A 68 6.67 16.59 5.73
CA LEU A 68 5.85 16.14 4.61
C LEU A 68 5.58 17.29 3.64
N ASP A 69 5.54 16.98 2.34
CA ASP A 69 5.04 17.89 1.31
C ASP A 69 3.56 18.25 1.52
N ASN A 70 3.10 19.31 0.85
CA ASN A 70 1.74 19.84 1.06
C ASN A 70 0.64 18.82 0.75
N GLY A 71 0.82 17.96 -0.26
CA GLY A 71 -0.16 16.93 -0.63
C GLY A 71 -0.29 15.87 0.47
N LYS A 72 0.85 15.30 0.88
CA LYS A 72 0.95 14.33 1.98
C LYS A 72 0.45 14.91 3.30
N ARG A 73 0.71 16.19 3.56
CA ARG A 73 0.24 16.90 4.75
C ARG A 73 -1.28 17.08 4.75
N MET A 74 -1.87 17.49 3.63
CA MET A 74 -3.33 17.59 3.49
C MET A 74 -4.00 16.23 3.65
N PHE A 75 -3.49 15.21 2.97
CA PHE A 75 -4.01 13.87 3.07
C PHE A 75 -3.98 13.36 4.52
N LYS A 76 -2.87 13.53 5.21
CA LYS A 76 -2.72 13.16 6.62
C LYS A 76 -3.65 13.93 7.56
N ARG A 77 -3.87 15.23 7.32
CA ARG A 77 -4.88 16.01 8.07
C ARG A 77 -6.27 15.42 7.89
N PHE A 78 -6.59 14.96 6.69
CA PHE A 78 -7.84 14.24 6.44
C PHE A 78 -7.90 12.93 7.25
N LEU A 79 -6.84 12.11 7.26
CA LEU A 79 -6.81 10.85 8.02
C LEU A 79 -7.09 11.03 9.51
N VAL A 80 -6.46 12.03 10.13
CA VAL A 80 -6.66 12.35 11.55
C VAL A 80 -8.10 12.77 11.84
N ARG A 81 -8.86 13.23 10.83
CA ARG A 81 -10.27 13.62 10.98
C ARG A 81 -11.25 12.46 10.80
N ILE A 82 -10.82 11.30 10.31
CA ILE A 82 -11.70 10.14 10.11
C ILE A 82 -12.45 9.73 11.40
N PRO A 83 -11.79 9.63 12.58
CA PRO A 83 -12.51 9.31 13.83
C PRO A 83 -13.48 10.42 14.24
N PHE A 84 -13.16 11.68 13.95
CA PHE A 84 -14.05 12.81 14.24
C PHE A 84 -15.31 12.76 13.39
N PHE A 85 -15.22 12.41 12.11
CA PHE A 85 -16.40 12.21 11.29
C PHE A 85 -17.25 11.03 11.81
N GLY A 86 -16.60 9.93 12.24
CA GLY A 86 -17.27 8.84 12.94
C GLY A 86 -18.04 9.31 14.17
N LEU A 87 -17.40 10.14 15.01
CA LEU A 87 -17.99 10.76 16.20
C LEU A 87 -19.16 11.70 15.85
N GLU A 88 -19.01 12.58 14.86
CA GLU A 88 -20.09 13.48 14.42
C GLU A 88 -21.34 12.70 14.01
N ILE A 89 -21.17 11.55 13.33
CA ILE A 89 -22.29 10.68 12.95
C ILE A 89 -23.01 10.13 14.19
N THR A 90 -22.29 9.78 15.27
CA THR A 90 -22.93 9.28 16.51
C THR A 90 -23.91 10.28 17.15
N THR A 91 -23.73 11.58 16.89
CA THR A 91 -24.57 12.66 17.44
C THR A 91 -25.88 12.86 16.68
N ILE A 92 -26.11 12.12 15.60
CA ILE A 92 -27.35 12.18 14.84
C ILE A 92 -28.43 11.36 15.57
N ASP A 93 -29.43 12.03 16.14
CA ASP A 93 -30.49 11.39 16.94
C ASP A 93 -31.37 10.41 16.14
N ASN A 94 -31.65 10.74 14.88
CA ASN A 94 -32.51 9.90 14.04
C ASN A 94 -31.71 8.71 13.47
N THR A 95 -32.07 7.49 13.88
CA THR A 95 -31.38 6.24 13.50
C THR A 95 -31.28 6.02 11.99
N GLU A 96 -32.32 6.32 11.21
CA GLU A 96 -32.30 6.16 9.75
C GLU A 96 -31.31 7.12 9.10
N LYS A 97 -31.35 8.40 9.49
CA LYS A 97 -30.41 9.43 9.02
C LYS A 97 -28.97 9.11 9.44
N ARG A 98 -28.78 8.64 10.67
CA ARG A 98 -27.47 8.22 11.18
C ARG A 98 -26.92 7.05 10.36
N THR A 99 -27.76 6.06 10.08
CA THR A 99 -27.41 4.90 9.23
C THR A 99 -27.00 5.35 7.83
N ALA A 100 -27.80 6.20 7.18
CA ALA A 100 -27.50 6.71 5.85
C ALA A 100 -26.19 7.53 5.82
N ALA A 101 -25.96 8.38 6.82
CA ALA A 101 -24.72 9.14 6.96
C ALA A 101 -23.51 8.21 7.15
N PHE A 102 -23.65 7.16 7.96
CA PHE A 102 -22.59 6.18 8.17
C PHE A 102 -22.29 5.35 6.90
N ILE A 103 -23.31 4.95 6.14
CA ILE A 103 -23.13 4.28 4.82
C ILE A 103 -22.32 5.17 3.88
N ASN A 104 -22.75 6.42 3.69
CA ASN A 104 -22.04 7.36 2.80
C ASN A 104 -20.59 7.60 3.25
N PHE A 105 -20.37 7.66 4.57
CA PHE A 105 -19.03 7.77 5.13
C PHE A 105 -18.16 6.55 4.79
N ILE A 106 -18.67 5.33 4.95
CA ILE A 106 -17.92 4.12 4.59
C ILE A 106 -17.65 4.08 3.08
N ASP A 107 -18.66 4.32 2.24
CA ASP A 107 -18.51 4.31 0.78
C ASP A 107 -17.44 5.29 0.30
N PHE A 108 -17.44 6.50 0.84
CA PHE A 108 -16.43 7.52 0.57
C PHE A 108 -15.02 7.05 0.95
N ASN A 109 -14.86 6.46 2.15
CA ASN A 109 -13.57 5.98 2.62
C ASN A 109 -13.09 4.75 1.84
N MET A 110 -13.99 3.84 1.43
CA MET A 110 -13.64 2.69 0.61
C MET A 110 -13.22 3.09 -0.80
N ALA A 111 -13.88 4.08 -1.40
CA ALA A 111 -13.42 4.68 -2.65
C ALA A 111 -12.02 5.31 -2.50
N GLY A 112 -11.78 6.02 -1.39
CA GLY A 112 -10.47 6.59 -1.06
C GLY A 112 -9.37 5.54 -0.91
N ILE A 113 -9.66 4.40 -0.25
CA ILE A 113 -8.71 3.28 -0.12
C ILE A 113 -8.32 2.71 -1.49
N LYS A 114 -9.30 2.50 -2.38
CA LYS A 114 -9.03 2.01 -3.75
C LYS A 114 -8.12 2.99 -4.52
N GLN A 115 -8.40 4.29 -4.44
CA GLN A 115 -7.58 5.32 -5.09
C GLN A 115 -6.16 5.39 -4.51
N MET A 116 -6.01 5.31 -3.19
CA MET A 116 -4.70 5.27 -2.53
C MET A 116 -3.86 4.08 -2.99
N LEU A 117 -4.44 2.89 -3.01
CA LEU A 117 -3.72 1.69 -3.41
C LEU A 117 -3.21 1.78 -4.83
N LEU A 118 -4.04 2.31 -5.75
CA LEU A 118 -3.63 2.57 -7.12
C LEU A 118 -2.50 3.60 -7.19
N TYR A 119 -2.60 4.69 -6.43
CA TYR A 119 -1.57 5.71 -6.34
C TYR A 119 -0.24 5.15 -5.81
N PHE A 120 -0.25 4.42 -4.69
CA PHE A 120 0.95 3.83 -4.10
C PHE A 120 1.60 2.81 -5.02
N PHE A 121 0.80 2.02 -5.74
CA PHE A 121 1.32 1.10 -6.75
C PHE A 121 2.11 1.87 -7.82
N TRP A 122 1.51 2.89 -8.44
CA TRP A 122 2.17 3.68 -9.47
C TRP A 122 3.37 4.47 -8.96
N ASP A 123 3.28 5.12 -7.79
CA ASP A 123 4.38 5.86 -7.17
C ASP A 123 5.59 4.93 -6.92
N SER A 124 5.33 3.71 -6.46
CA SER A 124 6.37 2.70 -6.23
C SER A 124 7.04 2.27 -7.52
N VAL A 125 6.26 2.01 -8.57
CA VAL A 125 6.76 1.62 -9.90
C VAL A 125 7.60 2.74 -10.51
N PHE A 126 7.08 3.96 -10.58
CA PHE A 126 7.81 5.10 -11.17
C PHE A 126 9.07 5.45 -10.37
N SER A 127 9.00 5.40 -9.04
CA SER A 127 10.15 5.61 -8.19
C SER A 127 11.22 4.54 -8.39
N ALA A 128 10.83 3.28 -8.58
CA ALA A 128 11.76 2.19 -8.85
C ALA A 128 12.45 2.35 -10.21
N PHE A 129 11.72 2.77 -11.26
CA PHE A 129 12.32 3.10 -12.56
C PHE A 129 13.35 4.23 -12.46
N LYS A 130 13.01 5.30 -11.73
CA LYS A 130 13.92 6.43 -11.51
C LYS A 130 15.17 6.03 -10.73
N GLU A 131 15.01 5.20 -9.69
CA GLU A 131 16.10 4.76 -8.82
C GLU A 131 17.01 3.72 -9.49
N ALA A 132 16.46 2.88 -10.36
CA ALA A 132 17.25 1.97 -11.18
C ALA A 132 18.06 2.68 -12.27
N GLY A 133 17.89 4.00 -12.47
CA GLY A 133 18.62 4.76 -13.47
C GLY A 133 18.20 4.45 -14.90
N VAL A 134 16.97 3.99 -15.11
CA VAL A 134 16.41 3.71 -16.45
C VAL A 134 15.99 5.02 -17.10
N VAL A 135 16.97 5.86 -17.42
CA VAL A 135 16.82 7.01 -18.31
C VAL A 135 18.11 7.11 -19.10
N GLU A 136 18.16 6.45 -20.26
CA GLU A 136 18.59 7.03 -21.54
C GLU A 136 18.59 5.97 -22.66
N GLU A 137 18.05 6.39 -23.82
CA GLU A 137 18.09 5.67 -25.09
C GLU A 137 19.54 5.53 -25.56
N GLY A 138 19.96 4.32 -25.94
CA GLY A 138 21.16 4.19 -26.77
C GLY A 138 21.82 2.82 -26.80
N ASP A 139 21.89 2.11 -25.67
CA ASP A 139 22.74 0.93 -25.59
C ASP A 139 22.01 -0.41 -25.72
N LYS A 140 22.55 -1.26 -26.59
CA LYS A 140 22.13 -2.66 -26.76
C LYS A 140 22.53 -3.46 -25.52
N LYS A 141 21.76 -3.34 -24.44
CA LYS A 141 21.84 -4.25 -23.29
C LYS A 141 21.44 -5.66 -23.70
N SER A 142 22.14 -6.67 -23.18
CA SER A 142 21.79 -8.07 -23.39
C SER A 142 20.46 -8.40 -22.69
N ALA A 143 19.71 -9.42 -23.14
CA ALA A 143 18.45 -9.78 -22.47
C ALA A 143 18.62 -10.23 -21.02
N GLU A 144 19.78 -10.77 -20.65
CA GLU A 144 20.07 -11.12 -19.25
C GLU A 144 20.23 -9.88 -18.38
N GLU A 145 20.86 -8.81 -18.90
CA GLU A 145 20.97 -7.52 -18.21
C GLU A 145 19.62 -6.84 -18.08
N MET A 146 18.81 -6.84 -19.15
CA MET A 146 17.43 -6.30 -19.10
C MET A 146 16.55 -7.07 -18.12
N LEU A 147 16.71 -8.39 -18.02
CA LEU A 147 15.96 -9.22 -17.08
C LEU A 147 16.39 -8.94 -15.62
N ARG A 148 17.70 -8.83 -15.35
CA ARG A 148 18.21 -8.48 -14.01
C ARG A 148 17.76 -7.07 -13.59
N GLU A 149 17.76 -6.13 -14.52
CA GLU A 149 17.30 -4.76 -14.28
C GLU A 149 15.78 -4.73 -13.98
N ALA A 150 14.98 -5.49 -14.73
CA ALA A 150 13.55 -5.63 -14.45
C ALA A 150 13.26 -6.29 -13.08
N ILE A 151 14.02 -7.32 -12.69
CA ILE A 151 13.89 -7.94 -11.36
C ILE A 151 14.22 -6.92 -10.27
N LYS A 152 15.33 -6.19 -10.42
CA LYS A 152 15.75 -5.15 -9.47
C LYS A 152 14.70 -4.04 -9.33
N ILE A 153 14.11 -3.58 -10.44
CA ILE A 153 13.01 -2.61 -10.43
C ILE A 153 11.80 -3.18 -9.70
N GLY A 154 11.47 -4.45 -9.94
CA GLY A 154 10.39 -5.15 -9.24
C GLY A 154 10.60 -5.21 -7.73
N GLU A 155 11.82 -5.54 -7.27
CA GLU A 155 12.18 -5.57 -5.85
C GLU A 155 12.05 -4.18 -5.20
N ILE A 156 12.63 -3.15 -5.82
CA ILE A 156 12.54 -1.76 -5.33
C ILE A 156 11.08 -1.28 -5.27
N ALA A 157 10.29 -1.58 -6.31
CA ALA A 157 8.88 -1.22 -6.35
C ALA A 157 8.10 -1.93 -5.23
N ASN A 158 8.39 -3.21 -4.98
CA ASN A 158 7.73 -3.98 -3.93
C ASN A 158 8.07 -3.43 -2.54
N GLU A 159 9.34 -3.14 -2.26
CA GLU A 159 9.76 -2.52 -0.99
C GLU A 159 9.09 -1.17 -0.76
N LYS A 160 9.01 -0.31 -1.79
CA LYS A 160 8.30 0.97 -1.71
C LYS A 160 6.82 0.77 -1.45
N LEU A 161 6.17 -0.17 -2.15
CA LEU A 161 4.75 -0.45 -1.97
C LEU A 161 4.46 -0.93 -0.55
N TYR A 162 5.28 -1.83 0.00
CA TYR A 162 5.18 -2.24 1.41
C TYR A 162 5.40 -1.07 2.36
N GLY A 163 6.35 -0.20 2.06
CA GLY A 163 6.54 1.07 2.78
C GLY A 163 5.25 1.89 2.81
N HIS A 164 4.63 2.13 1.65
CA HIS A 164 3.37 2.86 1.57
C HIS A 164 2.22 2.19 2.33
N ILE A 165 2.07 0.87 2.21
CA ILE A 165 1.03 0.12 2.92
C ILE A 165 1.21 0.29 4.43
N ARG A 166 2.42 0.05 4.94
CA ARG A 166 2.74 0.14 6.37
C ARG A 166 2.52 1.54 6.91
N ASP A 167 2.97 2.53 6.15
CA ASP A 167 3.09 3.89 6.62
C ASP A 167 1.79 4.70 6.42
N TRP A 168 1.00 4.38 5.39
CA TRP A 168 -0.19 5.16 5.01
C TRP A 168 -1.49 4.37 5.10
N LEU A 169 -1.53 3.17 4.52
CA LEU A 169 -2.76 2.38 4.45
C LEU A 169 -3.14 1.82 5.82
N ILE A 170 -2.20 1.21 6.55
CA ILE A 170 -2.47 0.65 7.88
C ILE A 170 -3.00 1.75 8.83
N PRO A 171 -2.35 2.93 8.95
CA PRO A 171 -2.86 3.98 9.81
C PRO A 171 -4.22 4.51 9.36
N TYR A 172 -4.49 4.60 8.04
CA TYR A 172 -5.83 4.91 7.52
C TYR A 172 -6.87 3.92 8.06
N LEU A 173 -6.61 2.61 7.87
CA LEU A 173 -7.51 1.55 8.27
C LEU A 173 -7.74 1.55 9.78
N GLN A 174 -6.72 1.86 10.58
CA GLN A 174 -6.86 2.05 12.03
C GLN A 174 -7.79 3.21 12.38
N GLN A 175 -7.68 4.36 11.70
CA GLN A 175 -8.61 5.48 11.92
C GLN A 175 -10.04 5.14 11.51
N LEU A 176 -10.19 4.45 10.38
CA LEU A 176 -11.50 4.01 9.89
C LEU A 176 -12.12 2.98 10.83
N LEU A 177 -11.32 2.07 11.38
CA LEU A 177 -11.76 1.11 12.38
C LEU A 177 -12.30 1.84 13.62
N ILE A 178 -11.60 2.85 14.13
CA ILE A 178 -12.09 3.64 15.28
C ILE A 178 -13.45 4.28 14.97
N ALA A 179 -13.61 4.89 13.78
CA ALA A 179 -14.89 5.46 13.35
C ALA A 179 -16.00 4.39 13.22
N PHE A 180 -15.64 3.19 12.75
CA PHE A 180 -16.55 2.06 12.65
C PHE A 180 -17.01 1.56 14.03
N LEU A 181 -16.08 1.46 14.97
CA LEU A 181 -16.38 1.05 16.33
C LEU A 181 -17.37 2.01 16.99
N MET A 182 -17.21 3.31 16.79
CA MET A 182 -18.12 4.34 17.33
C MET A 182 -19.57 4.21 16.86
N ASN A 183 -19.80 3.58 15.71
CA ASN A 183 -21.12 3.45 15.07
C ASN A 183 -21.57 1.98 14.98
N ALA A 184 -20.94 1.08 15.74
CA ALA A 184 -21.21 -0.36 15.67
C ALA A 184 -22.59 -0.77 16.20
N ASP A 185 -23.31 0.14 16.87
CA ASP A 185 -24.69 -0.06 17.34
C ASP A 185 -25.73 0.12 16.22
N LEU A 186 -25.33 0.68 15.08
CA LEU A 186 -26.22 0.84 13.94
C LEU A 186 -26.62 -0.52 13.34
N PRO A 187 -27.91 -0.71 12.97
CA PRO A 187 -28.38 -1.89 12.28
C PRO A 187 -27.88 -1.87 10.82
N PHE A 188 -26.58 -2.13 10.62
CA PHE A 188 -26.04 -2.37 9.30
C PHE A 188 -26.50 -3.75 8.83
N LYS A 189 -27.44 -3.77 7.90
CA LYS A 189 -27.64 -4.98 7.09
C LYS A 189 -26.36 -5.15 6.27
N ARG A 190 -25.64 -6.25 6.51
CA ARG A 190 -24.46 -6.69 5.76
C ARG A 190 -24.70 -6.80 4.24
N GLU A 191 -25.94 -6.66 3.80
CA GLU A 191 -26.39 -6.65 2.41
C GLU A 191 -26.13 -5.31 1.70
N SER A 192 -25.99 -4.18 2.42
CA SER A 192 -25.72 -2.86 1.82
C SER A 192 -24.23 -2.57 1.64
N LEU A 193 -23.39 -3.15 2.48
CA LEU A 193 -21.95 -3.25 2.27
C LEU A 193 -21.67 -4.69 1.90
N ASP A 194 -21.63 -5.00 0.61
CA ASP A 194 -21.15 -6.31 0.18
C ASP A 194 -19.65 -6.38 0.47
N ILE A 195 -19.32 -6.70 1.71
CA ILE A 195 -17.95 -6.87 2.21
C ILE A 195 -17.28 -7.98 1.43
N LYS A 196 -18.02 -9.01 1.01
CA LYS A 196 -17.46 -10.08 0.18
C LYS A 196 -17.14 -9.57 -1.22
N GLU A 197 -17.98 -8.77 -1.84
CA GLU A 197 -17.71 -8.15 -3.14
C GLU A 197 -16.64 -7.06 -3.02
N THR A 198 -16.53 -6.36 -1.89
CA THR A 198 -15.47 -5.36 -1.67
C THR A 198 -14.13 -6.04 -1.39
N GLU A 199 -14.10 -7.07 -0.56
CA GLU A 199 -12.93 -7.96 -0.38
C GLU A 199 -12.57 -8.63 -1.70
N LYS A 200 -13.54 -9.17 -2.43
CA LYS A 200 -13.33 -9.78 -3.74
C LYS A 200 -12.84 -8.75 -4.75
N GLN A 201 -13.37 -7.54 -4.80
CA GLN A 201 -12.89 -6.48 -5.68
C GLN A 201 -11.48 -6.04 -5.31
N LEU A 202 -11.13 -5.97 -4.02
CA LEU A 202 -9.76 -5.70 -3.58
C LEU A 202 -8.84 -6.88 -3.95
N PHE A 203 -9.22 -8.12 -3.62
CA PHE A 203 -8.49 -9.32 -4.00
C PHE A 203 -8.37 -9.47 -5.52
N GLU A 204 -9.38 -9.11 -6.30
CA GLU A 204 -9.36 -9.08 -7.75
C GLU A 204 -8.40 -7.99 -8.20
N LEU A 205 -8.55 -6.73 -7.76
CA LEU A 205 -7.63 -5.62 -8.06
C LEU A 205 -6.15 -5.97 -7.81
N PHE A 206 -5.85 -6.78 -6.79
CA PHE A 206 -4.48 -7.23 -6.46
C PHE A 206 -4.18 -8.67 -6.85
N SER A 207 -5.12 -9.38 -7.48
CA SER A 207 -4.89 -10.75 -7.94
C SER A 207 -3.90 -10.71 -9.10
N PHE A 208 -2.98 -11.67 -9.11
CA PHE A 208 -2.05 -11.84 -10.21
C PHE A 208 -2.79 -11.95 -11.57
N GLU A 209 -3.98 -12.55 -11.60
CA GLU A 209 -4.81 -12.65 -12.80
C GLU A 209 -5.44 -11.34 -13.26
N SER A 210 -5.85 -10.44 -12.36
CA SER A 210 -6.34 -9.12 -12.79
C SER A 210 -5.18 -8.18 -13.13
N ILE A 211 -4.06 -8.29 -12.42
CA ILE A 211 -2.81 -7.60 -12.78
C ILE A 211 -2.40 -8.01 -14.21
N LYS A 212 -2.48 -9.31 -14.55
CA LYS A 212 -2.22 -9.81 -15.92
C LYS A 212 -3.11 -9.19 -17.00
N LYS A 213 -4.35 -8.85 -16.66
CA LYS A 213 -5.34 -8.26 -17.57
C LYS A 213 -5.19 -6.75 -17.72
N GLN A 214 -4.36 -6.12 -16.89
CA GLN A 214 -4.08 -4.68 -17.01
C GLN A 214 -3.23 -4.43 -18.26
N ALA A 215 -3.62 -3.44 -19.05
CA ALA A 215 -2.97 -3.11 -20.32
C ALA A 215 -1.45 -2.89 -20.20
N TRP A 216 -0.99 -2.38 -19.06
CA TRP A 216 0.44 -2.16 -18.81
C TRP A 216 1.21 -3.47 -18.54
N TYR A 217 0.60 -4.46 -17.89
CA TYR A 217 1.25 -5.76 -17.66
C TYR A 217 1.33 -6.53 -18.99
N ILE A 218 0.30 -6.44 -19.82
CA ILE A 218 0.31 -6.96 -21.20
C ILE A 218 1.45 -6.31 -21.99
N ALA A 219 1.57 -4.97 -21.95
CA ALA A 219 2.66 -4.25 -22.60
C ALA A 219 4.05 -4.64 -22.06
N LEU A 220 4.15 -4.90 -20.75
CA LEU A 220 5.37 -5.40 -20.11
C LEU A 220 5.73 -6.82 -20.58
N GLU A 221 4.76 -7.74 -20.62
CA GLU A 221 4.98 -9.10 -21.13
C GLU A 221 5.35 -9.10 -22.62
N GLU A 222 4.71 -8.25 -23.42
CA GLU A 222 5.04 -8.08 -24.83
C GLU A 222 6.46 -7.55 -25.02
N ASN A 223 6.87 -6.56 -24.22
CA ASN A 223 8.24 -6.04 -24.23
C ASN A 223 9.26 -7.11 -23.78
N ILE A 224 8.98 -7.85 -22.71
CA ILE A 224 9.85 -8.96 -22.25
C ILE A 224 9.96 -10.03 -23.34
N LYS A 225 8.86 -10.36 -24.02
CA LYS A 225 8.86 -11.33 -25.13
C LYS A 225 9.66 -10.83 -26.32
N ALA A 226 9.50 -9.57 -26.71
CA ALA A 226 10.28 -8.95 -27.78
C ALA A 226 11.79 -8.94 -27.46
N VAL A 227 12.15 -8.64 -26.21
CA VAL A 227 13.54 -8.68 -25.73
C VAL A 227 14.11 -10.10 -25.78
N ARG A 228 13.36 -11.11 -25.32
CA ARG A 228 13.79 -12.52 -25.37
C ARG A 228 14.04 -13.00 -26.80
N GLU A 229 13.16 -12.64 -27.73
CA GLU A 229 13.35 -13.01 -29.14
C GLU A 229 14.54 -12.29 -29.78
N LYS A 230 14.75 -11.01 -29.45
CA LYS A 230 15.92 -10.26 -29.92
C LYS A 230 17.24 -10.88 -29.42
N ALA A 231 17.31 -11.27 -28.16
CA ALA A 231 18.50 -11.94 -27.63
C ALA A 231 18.74 -13.33 -28.21
N LYS A 232 17.70 -14.14 -28.46
CA LYS A 232 17.85 -15.40 -29.19
C LYS A 232 18.46 -15.17 -30.58
N GLN A 233 18.03 -14.12 -31.28
CA GLN A 233 18.58 -13.78 -32.58
C GLN A 233 20.05 -13.35 -32.51
N GLU A 234 20.42 -12.55 -31.51
CA GLU A 234 21.81 -12.12 -31.31
C GLU A 234 22.73 -13.29 -30.94
N THR A 235 22.32 -14.19 -30.05
CA THR A 235 23.06 -15.42 -29.72
C THR A 235 23.27 -16.28 -30.96
N LYS A 236 22.23 -16.43 -31.80
CA LYS A 236 22.32 -17.17 -33.06
C LYS A 236 23.30 -16.51 -34.04
N LYS A 237 23.30 -15.17 -34.13
CA LYS A 237 24.27 -14.42 -34.96
C LYS A 237 25.71 -14.63 -34.48
N ARG A 238 25.94 -14.60 -33.16
CA ARG A 238 27.27 -14.84 -32.56
C ARG A 238 27.78 -16.25 -32.87
N GLN A 239 26.94 -17.26 -32.70
CA GLN A 239 27.28 -18.65 -33.04
C GLN A 239 27.62 -18.84 -34.53
N ILE A 240 26.93 -18.13 -35.43
CA ILE A 240 27.24 -18.14 -36.86
C ILE A 240 28.59 -17.46 -37.13
N ALA A 241 28.86 -16.31 -36.50
CA ALA A 241 30.12 -15.59 -36.65
C ALA A 241 31.33 -16.43 -36.19
N GLU A 242 31.25 -17.07 -35.02
CA GLU A 242 32.30 -17.98 -34.51
C GLU A 242 32.53 -19.18 -35.44
N ARG A 243 31.46 -19.73 -36.03
CA ARG A 243 31.60 -20.80 -37.03
C ARG A 243 32.31 -20.31 -38.28
N LEU A 244 31.99 -19.11 -38.77
CA LEU A 244 32.64 -18.52 -39.94
C LEU A 244 34.12 -18.23 -39.68
N GLU A 245 34.47 -17.76 -38.49
CA GLU A 245 35.85 -17.51 -38.09
C GLU A 245 36.66 -18.81 -38.04
N LYS A 246 36.14 -19.85 -37.38
CA LYS A 246 36.76 -21.19 -37.38
C LYS A 246 36.93 -21.76 -38.78
N THR A 247 35.97 -21.53 -39.68
CA THR A 247 36.09 -21.95 -41.08
C THR A 247 37.18 -21.18 -41.82
N ARG A 248 37.30 -19.87 -41.59
CA ARG A 248 38.38 -19.04 -42.19
C ARG A 248 39.77 -19.47 -41.70
N GLU A 249 39.92 -19.77 -40.42
CA GLU A 249 41.19 -20.28 -39.86
C GLU A 249 41.58 -21.62 -40.50
N LYS A 250 40.62 -22.53 -40.67
CA LYS A 250 40.86 -23.80 -41.37
C LYS A 250 41.28 -23.61 -42.83
N LEU A 251 40.66 -22.67 -43.55
CA LEU A 251 41.03 -22.37 -44.94
C LEU A 251 42.45 -21.83 -45.03
N LYS A 252 42.84 -20.88 -44.18
CA LYS A 252 44.23 -20.38 -44.13
C LYS A 252 45.25 -21.48 -43.87
N GLN A 253 44.96 -22.38 -42.92
CA GLN A 253 45.84 -23.52 -42.64
C GLN A 253 45.96 -24.49 -43.82
N LEU A 254 44.92 -24.61 -44.64
CA LEU A 254 44.94 -25.44 -45.85
C LEU A 254 45.74 -24.76 -46.97
N GLU A 255 45.60 -23.44 -47.14
CA GLU A 255 46.38 -22.64 -48.09
C GLU A 255 47.88 -22.70 -47.75
N GLU A 256 48.26 -22.45 -46.49
CA GLU A 256 49.66 -22.54 -46.02
C GLU A 256 50.26 -23.95 -46.18
N LYS A 257 49.44 -25.00 -46.09
CA LYS A 257 49.87 -26.38 -46.35
C LYS A 257 50.06 -26.65 -47.83
N SER A 258 49.25 -26.05 -48.70
CA SER A 258 49.37 -26.19 -50.16
C SER A 258 50.58 -25.45 -50.72
N GLU A 259 50.97 -24.30 -50.15
CA GLU A 259 52.16 -23.55 -50.57
C GLU A 259 53.48 -24.23 -50.15
N LYS A 260 53.44 -25.12 -49.16
CA LYS A 260 54.60 -25.88 -48.66
C LYS A 260 54.74 -27.27 -49.29
N ALA A 261 53.76 -27.71 -50.08
CA ALA A 261 53.74 -29.00 -50.77
C ALA A 261 54.21 -28.85 -52.22
#